data_AF-A0A084JID5-F1
#
_entry.id   AF-A0A084JID5-F1
#
_cell.length_a   1.000
_cell.length_b   1.000
_cell.length_c   1.000
_cell.angle_alpha   90.00
_cell.angle_beta   90.00
_cell.angle_gamma   90.00
#
_symmetry.space_group_name_H-M   'P 1'
#
loop_
_entity.id
_entity.type
_entity.pdbx_description
1 polymer ?
#
loop_
_entity_poly.entity_id
_entity_poly.type
_entity_poly.pdbx_seq_one_letter_code
_entity_poly.pdbx_strand_id
1 'polypeptide(L)'
;MMTDAIKVIVSNYLNYANLSDVVFGTVINANPVKIKLDSNSKLQIEEPFLVITNRFKKEPLKVSEKVALIKAHGGQKFVILDKL
;
A
#
# COMPACT_ATOMS: atom_id res chain seq x y z
N MET A 1 -18.04 18.10 30.60
CA MET A 1 -17.07 17.54 31.59
C MET A 1 -15.80 17.11 30.86
N MET A 2 -14.67 16.89 31.55
CA MET A 2 -13.41 16.45 30.90
C MET A 2 -13.57 15.17 30.06
N THR A 3 -14.49 14.29 30.46
CA THR A 3 -14.86 13.08 29.71
C THR A 3 -15.44 13.38 28.32
N ASP A 4 -16.18 14.48 28.15
CA ASP A 4 -16.71 14.88 26.86
C ASP A 4 -15.61 15.39 25.93
N ALA A 5 -14.63 16.11 26.49
CA ALA A 5 -13.45 16.57 25.74
C ALA A 5 -12.62 15.38 25.24
N ILE A 6 -12.39 14.36 26.09
CA ILE A 6 -11.69 13.12 25.71
C ILE A 6 -12.45 12.41 24.58
N LYS A 7 -13.79 12.28 24.69
CA LYS A 7 -14.62 11.67 23.64
C LYS A 7 -14.49 12.41 22.31
N VAL A 8 -14.54 13.74 22.32
CA VAL A 8 -14.39 14.55 21.10
C VAL A 8 -12.99 14.37 20.49
N ILE A 9 -11.93 14.36 21.30
CA ILE A 9 -10.55 14.14 20.81
C ILE A 9 -10.42 12.76 20.17
N VAL A 10 -10.92 11.71 20.83
CA VAL A 10 -10.86 10.34 20.31
C VAL A 10 -11.66 10.21 19.02
N SER A 11 -12.89 10.73 18.98
CA SER A 11 -13.72 10.72 17.77
C SER A 11 -13.05 11.45 16.62
N ASN A 12 -12.46 12.63 16.88
CA ASN A 12 -11.73 13.36 15.86
C ASN A 12 -10.53 12.56 15.34
N TYR A 13 -9.72 11.98 16.24
CA TYR A 13 -8.59 11.15 15.83
C TYR A 13 -9.03 9.97 14.95
N LEU A 14 -10.10 9.26 15.32
CA LEU A 14 -10.62 8.14 14.53
C LEU A 14 -11.16 8.60 13.17
N ASN A 15 -11.85 9.74 13.11
CA ASN A 15 -12.40 10.28 11.87
C ASN A 15 -11.32 10.75 10.89
N TYR A 16 -10.16 11.21 11.39
CA TYR A 16 -9.04 11.67 10.58
C TYR A 16 -7.93 10.62 10.41
N ALA A 17 -8.12 9.40 10.92
CA ALA A 17 -7.16 8.32 10.75
C ALA A 17 -7.10 7.89 9.28
N ASN A 18 -5.97 8.12 8.62
CA ASN A 18 -5.73 7.61 7.27
C ASN A 18 -5.44 6.11 7.33
N LEU A 19 -6.48 5.30 7.12
CA LEU A 19 -6.38 3.84 7.22
C LEU A 19 -5.79 3.18 5.97
N SER A 20 -5.84 3.85 4.82
CA SER A 20 -5.29 3.33 3.57
C SER A 20 -5.03 4.44 2.57
N ASP A 21 -3.90 4.34 1.87
CA ASP A 21 -3.51 5.27 0.82
C ASP A 21 -3.31 4.54 -0.50
N VAL A 22 -3.68 5.19 -1.61
CA VAL A 22 -3.28 4.71 -2.95
C VAL A 22 -1.88 5.21 -3.24
N VAL A 23 -0.98 4.28 -3.57
CA VAL A 23 0.42 4.57 -3.89
C VAL A 23 0.78 3.94 -5.22
N PHE A 24 1.74 4.54 -5.92
CA PHE A 24 2.23 4.06 -7.20
C PHE A 24 3.65 3.53 -7.06
N GLY A 25 3.97 2.52 -7.85
CA GLY A 25 5.30 1.96 -7.86
C GLY A 25 5.67 1.30 -9.18
N THR A 26 6.95 0.99 -9.29
CA THR A 26 7.55 0.34 -10.47
C THR A 26 8.08 -1.04 -10.07
N VAL A 27 7.78 -2.06 -10.87
CA VAL A 27 8.25 -3.43 -10.65
C VAL A 27 9.76 -3.50 -10.94
N ILE A 28 10.58 -3.80 -9.93
CA ILE A 28 12.03 -4.00 -10.09
C ILE A 28 12.34 -5.45 -10.47
N ASN A 29 11.63 -6.40 -9.85
CA ASN A 29 11.82 -7.82 -10.11
C ASN A 29 10.46 -8.52 -10.19
N ALA A 30 10.34 -9.51 -11.07
CA ALA A 30 9.11 -10.26 -11.30
C ALA A 30 9.07 -11.58 -10.50
N ASN A 31 10.22 -12.15 -10.12
CA ASN A 31 10.27 -13.40 -9.36
C ASN A 31 11.54 -13.46 -8.48
N PRO A 32 11.46 -13.26 -7.15
CA PRO A 32 10.29 -12.83 -6.39
C PRO A 32 9.88 -11.39 -6.72
N VAL A 33 8.58 -11.09 -6.65
CA VAL A 33 8.02 -9.77 -6.97
C VAL A 33 8.58 -8.70 -6.02
N LYS A 34 9.26 -7.69 -6.58
CA LYS A 34 9.75 -6.53 -5.83
C LYS A 34 9.27 -5.25 -6.49
N ILE A 35 8.68 -4.36 -5.70
CA ILE A 35 8.11 -3.10 -6.19
C ILE A 35 8.78 -1.93 -5.48
N LYS A 36 9.23 -0.95 -6.25
CA LYS A 36 9.73 0.34 -5.76
C LYS A 36 8.58 1.34 -5.70
N LEU A 37 8.36 2.00 -4.58
CA LEU A 37 7.38 3.09 -4.56
C LEU A 37 7.95 4.37 -5.18
N ASP A 38 7.13 5.05 -5.98
CA ASP A 38 7.52 6.31 -6.63
C ASP A 38 7.62 7.47 -5.62
N SER A 39 6.77 7.46 -4.57
CA SER A 39 6.73 8.51 -3.54
C SER A 39 7.98 8.57 -2.65
N ASN A 40 8.75 7.49 -2.56
CA ASN A 40 9.99 7.46 -1.79
C ASN A 40 11.01 6.55 -2.49
N SER A 41 12.01 7.18 -3.12
CA SER A 41 12.98 6.52 -4.01
C SER A 41 13.83 5.41 -3.37
N LYS A 42 13.74 5.19 -2.05
CA LYS A 42 14.47 4.13 -1.35
C LYS A 42 13.61 2.97 -0.83
N LEU A 43 12.28 3.09 -0.86
CA LEU A 43 11.42 2.05 -0.29
C LEU A 43 11.16 0.94 -1.33
N GLN A 44 11.75 -0.22 -1.11
CA GLN A 44 11.49 -1.45 -1.87
C GLN A 44 10.59 -2.35 -1.04
N ILE A 45 9.52 -2.83 -1.65
CA ILE A 45 8.55 -3.72 -1.02
C ILE A 45 8.77 -5.12 -1.57
N GLU A 46 8.96 -6.06 -0.65
CA GLU A 46 9.20 -7.45 -0.94
C GLU A 46 7.91 -8.28 -0.81
N GLU A 47 7.90 -9.46 -1.43
CA GLU A 47 6.76 -10.40 -1.44
C GLU A 47 6.04 -10.61 -0.10
N PRO A 48 6.71 -10.70 1.07
CA PRO A 48 6.00 -10.90 2.35
C PRO A 48 5.00 -9.79 2.69
N PHE A 49 5.24 -8.58 2.18
CA PHE A 49 4.40 -7.41 2.40
C PHE A 49 3.46 -7.12 1.22
N LEU A 50 3.57 -7.88 0.13
CA LEU A 50 2.76 -7.73 -1.07
C LEU A 50 1.61 -8.75 -1.09
N VAL A 51 0.41 -8.25 -1.32
CA VAL A 51 -0.77 -9.08 -1.60
C VAL A 51 -1.01 -9.05 -3.10
N ILE A 52 -0.66 -10.16 -3.75
CA ILE A 52 -0.83 -10.35 -5.20
C ILE A 52 -2.27 -10.80 -5.47
N THR A 53 -3.01 -10.01 -6.24
CA THR A 53 -4.38 -10.35 -6.63
C THR A 53 -4.38 -11.48 -7.68
N ASN A 54 -5.49 -12.23 -7.76
CA ASN A 54 -5.59 -13.40 -8.66
C ASN A 54 -5.35 -13.06 -10.14
N ARG A 55 -5.55 -11.80 -10.54
CA ARG A 55 -5.24 -11.33 -11.90
C ARG A 55 -3.76 -11.52 -12.23
N PHE A 56 -2.88 -11.05 -11.35
CA PHE A 56 -1.43 -11.10 -11.56
C PHE A 56 -0.81 -12.50 -11.34
N LYS A 57 -1.60 -13.44 -10.80
CA LYS A 57 -1.23 -14.87 -10.81
C LYS A 57 -1.40 -15.50 -12.20
N LYS A 58 -2.37 -15.01 -12.99
CA LYS A 58 -2.63 -15.49 -14.37
C LYS A 58 -1.79 -14.74 -15.39
N GLU A 59 -1.65 -13.43 -15.20
CA GLU A 59 -0.86 -12.54 -16.05
C GLU A 59 0.27 -11.91 -15.19
N PRO A 60 1.46 -12.53 -15.12
CA PRO A 60 2.52 -12.07 -14.24
C PRO A 60 3.03 -10.68 -14.65
N LEU A 61 3.35 -9.88 -13.63
CA LEU A 61 3.94 -8.55 -13.78
C LEU A 61 5.32 -8.65 -14.43
N LYS A 62 5.64 -7.69 -15.29
CA LYS A 62 6.94 -7.56 -15.93
C LYS A 62 7.78 -6.49 -15.25
N VAL A 63 9.10 -6.67 -15.33
CA VAL A 63 10.06 -5.67 -14.84
C VAL A 63 9.83 -4.35 -15.59
N SER A 64 9.92 -3.24 -14.86
CA SER A 64 9.68 -1.87 -15.31
C SER A 64 8.21 -1.49 -15.54
N GLU A 65 7.24 -2.37 -15.28
CA GLU A 65 5.83 -1.99 -15.30
C GLU A 65 5.48 -1.09 -14.11
N LYS A 66 4.61 -0.10 -14.36
CA LYS A 66 4.02 0.74 -13.32
C LYS A 66 2.75 0.08 -12.79
N VAL A 67 2.58 0.13 -11.47
CA VAL A 67 1.46 -0.49 -10.78
C VAL A 67 0.87 0.45 -9.74
N ALA A 68 -0.44 0.36 -9.58
CA ALA A 68 -1.18 1.02 -8.51
C ALA A 68 -1.36 0.03 -7.35
N LEU A 69 -1.05 0.49 -6.14
CA LEU A 69 -1.20 -0.29 -4.92
C LEU A 69 -2.07 0.43 -3.90
N ILE A 70 -2.77 -0.33 -3.06
CA ILE A 70 -3.31 0.16 -1.79
C ILE A 70 -2.32 -0.18 -0.69
N LYS A 71 -1.81 0.84 -0.01
CA LYS A 71 -1.05 0.72 1.22
C LYS A 71 -2.03 0.61 2.39
N ALA A 72 -1.99 -0.49 3.13
CA ALA A 72 -2.74 -0.62 4.37
C ALA A 72 -2.11 0.23 5.49
N HIS A 73 -2.92 0.59 6.49
CA HIS A 73 -2.50 1.35 7.67
C HIS A 73 -1.21 0.77 8.29
N GLY A 74 -0.29 1.66 8.68
CA GLY A 74 1.00 1.26 9.24
C GLY A 74 2.01 0.70 8.23
N GLY A 75 1.69 0.65 6.93
CA GLY A 75 2.63 0.21 5.89
C GLY A 75 2.98 -1.27 5.96
N GLN A 76 2.17 -2.08 6.64
CA GLN A 76 2.44 -3.50 6.85
C GLN A 76 2.11 -4.35 5.62
N LYS A 77 1.18 -3.89 4.77
CA LYS A 77 0.71 -4.63 3.59
C LYS A 77 0.41 -3.70 2.44
N PHE A 78 0.67 -4.19 1.23
CA PHE A 78 0.45 -3.49 -0.02
C PHE A 78 -0.29 -4.40 -0.99
N VAL A 79 -1.49 -4.01 -1.40
CA VAL A 79 -2.32 -4.78 -2.32
C VAL A 79 -2.15 -4.24 -3.73
N ILE A 80 -1.76 -5.08 -4.68
CA ILE A 80 -1.61 -4.66 -6.09
C ILE A 80 -2.99 -4.66 -6.75
N LEU A 81 -3.45 -3.48 -7.16
CA LEU A 81 -4.75 -3.31 -7.80
C LEU A 81 -4.69 -3.56 -9.30
N ASP A 82 -3.84 -2.79 -9.99
CA ASP A 82 -3.72 -2.83 -11.44
C ASP A 82 -2.33 -2.37 -11.90
N LYS A 83 -2.01 -2.67 -13.15
CA LYS A 83 -0.94 -2.03 -13.92
C LYS A 83 -1.48 -0.76 -14.59
N LEU A 84 -0.61 0.24 -14.74
CA LEU A 84 -0.90 1.51 -15.41
C LEU A 84 -0.43 1.52 -16.86
#